data_AF-A0A6A1V888-F1
#
_entry.id   AF-A0A6A1V888-F1
#
_cell.length_a   1.000
_cell.length_b   1.000
_cell.length_c   1.000
_cell.angle_alpha   90.00
_cell.angle_beta   90.00
_cell.angle_gamma   90.00
#
_symmetry.space_group_name_H-M   'P 1'
#
loop_
_entity.id
_entity.type
_entity.pdbx_description
1 polymer ?
#
loop_
_entity_poly.entity_id
_entity_poly.type
_entity_poly.pdbx_seq_one_letter_code
_entity_poly.pdbx_strand_id
1 'polypeptide(L)'
;MSNKKKVGGGEKEAVKAAIESIGLGYDLAEDLRLKYCKRNSAVPRLIVIENDQVRDLAVPGRLSIRNVPKSIKCDKGERLRFASDVLSFQQN
;
A
#
# COMPACT_ATOMS: atom_id res chain seq x y z
N MET A 1 -37.09 -11.90 -0.49
CA MET A 1 -35.87 -12.02 -1.31
C MET A 1 -34.94 -10.87 -0.94
N SER A 2 -33.86 -11.15 -0.22
CA SER A 2 -33.01 -10.10 0.36
C SER A 2 -32.14 -9.44 -0.71
N ASN A 3 -32.29 -8.13 -0.89
CA ASN A 3 -31.45 -7.29 -1.74
C ASN A 3 -30.00 -7.28 -1.21
N LYS A 4 -29.09 -7.97 -1.90
CA LYS A 4 -27.65 -7.78 -1.72
C LYS A 4 -27.26 -6.44 -2.31
N LYS A 5 -27.08 -5.40 -1.48
CA LYS A 5 -26.34 -4.20 -1.86
C LYS A 5 -24.95 -4.63 -2.36
N LYS A 6 -24.62 -4.38 -3.63
CA LYS A 6 -23.24 -4.43 -4.13
C LYS A 6 -22.48 -3.28 -3.48
N VAL A 7 -21.86 -3.53 -2.34
CA VAL A 7 -20.89 -2.63 -1.72
C VAL A 7 -19.50 -3.15 -2.10
N GLY A 8 -18.58 -2.28 -2.54
CA GLY A 8 -17.14 -2.53 -2.33
C GLY A 8 -16.27 -2.97 -3.52
N GLY A 9 -16.58 -2.59 -4.76
CA GLY A 9 -15.67 -2.88 -5.90
C GLY A 9 -14.36 -2.08 -5.85
N GLY A 10 -14.45 -0.76 -5.70
CA GLY A 10 -13.29 0.14 -5.79
C GLY A 10 -12.27 -0.04 -4.65
N GLU A 11 -12.73 -0.27 -3.42
CA GLU A 11 -11.86 -0.48 -2.26
C GLU A 11 -11.01 -1.74 -2.43
N LYS A 12 -11.61 -2.82 -2.94
CA LYS A 12 -10.92 -4.08 -3.17
C LYS A 12 -9.82 -3.94 -4.22
N GLU A 13 -10.09 -3.22 -5.30
CA GLU A 13 -9.08 -2.95 -6.34
C GLU A 13 -7.98 -2.02 -5.83
N ALA A 14 -8.30 -1.01 -5.02
CA ALA A 14 -7.30 -0.15 -4.39
C ALA A 14 -6.34 -0.94 -3.49
N VAL A 15 -6.85 -1.87 -2.68
CA VAL A 15 -6.01 -2.72 -1.82
C VAL A 15 -5.14 -3.65 -2.66
N LYS A 16 -5.68 -4.28 -3.71
CA LYS A 16 -4.86 -5.12 -4.62
C LYS A 16 -3.73 -4.30 -5.25
N ALA A 17 -4.05 -3.11 -5.76
CA ALA A 17 -3.06 -2.23 -6.34
C ALA A 17 -1.96 -1.83 -5.34
N ALA A 18 -2.32 -1.64 -4.05
CA ALA A 18 -1.35 -1.40 -2.99
C ALA A 18 -0.47 -2.64 -2.72
N ILE A 19 -1.04 -3.83 -2.62
CA ILE A 19 -0.28 -5.10 -2.42
C ILE A 19 0.69 -5.34 -3.57
N GLU A 20 0.25 -5.15 -4.81
CA GLU A 20 1.07 -5.29 -6.02
C GLU A 20 2.22 -4.29 -6.07
N SER A 21 2.05 -3.11 -5.46
CA SER A 21 3.07 -2.06 -5.43
C SER A 21 4.23 -2.33 -4.46
N ILE A 22 4.07 -3.25 -3.51
CA ILE A 22 5.09 -3.52 -2.49
C ILE A 22 6.36 -4.04 -3.16
N GLY A 23 7.47 -3.39 -2.86
CA GLY A 23 8.76 -3.73 -3.44
C GLY A 23 9.00 -3.18 -4.84
N LEU A 24 8.06 -2.46 -5.46
CA LEU A 24 8.33 -1.72 -6.69
C LEU A 24 9.16 -0.46 -6.42
N GLY A 25 9.92 -0.01 -7.42
CA GLY A 25 10.52 1.32 -7.40
C GLY A 25 9.48 2.43 -7.63
N TYR A 26 9.78 3.64 -7.16
CA TYR A 26 8.97 4.85 -7.37
C TYR A 26 9.81 5.94 -8.03
N ASP A 27 9.14 6.87 -8.71
CA ASP A 27 9.80 8.07 -9.21
C ASP A 27 9.82 9.16 -8.14
N LEU A 28 10.95 9.32 -7.47
CA LEU A 28 11.15 10.31 -6.41
C LEU A 28 11.13 11.76 -6.92
N ALA A 29 11.39 11.98 -8.21
CA ALA A 29 11.31 13.32 -8.79
C ALA A 29 9.86 13.80 -8.94
N GLU A 30 8.92 12.85 -9.03
CA GLU A 30 7.49 13.13 -9.17
C GLU A 30 6.77 13.05 -7.80
N ASP A 31 6.64 11.84 -7.23
CA ASP A 31 5.90 11.60 -6.00
C ASP A 31 6.04 10.13 -5.52
N LEU A 32 5.67 9.87 -4.28
CA LEU A 32 5.60 8.54 -3.67
C LEU A 32 4.21 7.88 -3.76
N ARG A 33 3.22 8.56 -4.34
CA ARG A 33 1.88 7.97 -4.55
C ARG A 33 1.93 6.77 -5.50
N LEU A 34 1.05 5.79 -5.26
CA LEU A 34 0.93 4.53 -6.03
C LEU A 34 0.89 4.71 -7.56
N LYS A 35 0.38 5.83 -8.07
CA LYS A 35 0.31 6.11 -9.52
C LYS A 35 1.68 6.33 -10.18
N TYR A 36 2.73 6.58 -9.38
CA TYR A 36 4.11 6.77 -9.84
C TYR A 36 5.01 5.54 -9.58
N CYS A 37 4.42 4.37 -9.28
CA CYS A 37 5.16 3.11 -9.26
C CYS A 37 5.75 2.77 -10.63
N LYS A 38 7.02 2.38 -10.66
CA LYS A 38 7.73 1.89 -11.85
C LYS A 38 7.33 0.43 -12.17
N ARG A 39 6.10 0.24 -12.64
CA ARG A 39 5.53 -1.09 -12.98
C ARG A 39 6.14 -1.71 -14.24
N ASN A 40 6.57 -0.89 -15.20
CA ASN A 40 7.04 -1.33 -16.51
C ASN A 40 8.57 -1.51 -16.59
N SER A 41 9.21 -1.87 -15.47
CA SER A 41 10.66 -2.13 -15.43
C SER A 41 10.97 -3.58 -15.80
N ALA A 42 12.12 -3.82 -16.43
CA ALA A 42 12.62 -5.17 -16.75
C ALA A 42 12.75 -6.05 -15.49
N VAL A 43 13.06 -5.43 -14.35
CA VAL A 43 13.00 -6.05 -13.02
C VAL A 43 12.02 -5.21 -12.19
N PRO A 44 10.75 -5.61 -12.05
CA PRO A 44 9.73 -4.76 -11.46
C PRO A 44 9.91 -4.61 -9.94
N ARG A 45 10.32 -5.67 -9.24
CA ARG A 45 10.52 -5.65 -7.78
C ARG A 45 11.99 -5.51 -7.42
N LEU A 46 12.27 -4.62 -6.47
CA LEU A 46 13.58 -4.34 -5.86
C LEU A 46 13.87 -5.24 -4.65
N ILE A 47 12.88 -5.99 -4.17
CA ILE A 47 13.01 -6.94 -3.06
C ILE A 47 12.40 -8.30 -3.45
N VAL A 48 12.89 -9.36 -2.82
CA VAL A 48 12.34 -10.72 -2.96
C VAL A 48 11.05 -10.83 -2.13
N ILE A 49 10.01 -11.40 -2.73
CA ILE A 49 8.76 -11.73 -2.06
C ILE A 49 8.46 -13.20 -2.32
N GLU A 50 8.40 -13.98 -1.25
CA GLU A 50 8.03 -15.40 -1.25
C GLU A 50 6.55 -15.56 -1.61
N ASN A 51 6.27 -15.98 -2.85
CA ASN A 51 4.91 -16.15 -3.37
C ASN A 51 4.35 -17.56 -3.18
N ASP A 52 5.16 -18.50 -2.69
CA ASP A 52 4.76 -19.88 -2.40
C ASP A 52 3.95 -19.98 -1.11
N GLN A 53 4.21 -19.09 -0.14
CA GLN A 53 3.49 -19.02 1.13
C GLN A 53 2.47 -17.90 1.13
N VAL A 54 1.20 -18.22 0.86
CA VAL A 54 0.10 -17.23 0.82
C VAL A 54 -0.91 -17.39 1.96
N ARG A 55 -1.69 -16.34 2.23
CA ARG A 55 -2.83 -16.33 3.18
C ARG A 55 -3.94 -15.39 2.73
N ASP A 56 -5.11 -15.52 3.37
CA ASP A 56 -6.14 -14.48 3.33
C ASP A 56 -5.73 -13.33 4.26
N LEU A 57 -5.56 -12.14 3.69
CA LEU A 57 -5.19 -10.92 4.40
C LEU A 57 -6.45 -10.15 4.80
N ALA A 58 -6.70 -10.07 6.11
CA ALA A 58 -7.72 -9.18 6.66
C ALA A 58 -7.23 -7.73 6.66
N VAL A 59 -8.01 -6.85 6.02
CA VAL A 59 -7.77 -5.41 5.99
C VAL A 59 -8.70 -4.75 7.01
N PRO A 60 -8.20 -3.80 7.82
CA PRO A 60 -9.04 -3.01 8.72
C PRO A 60 -10.24 -2.40 7.97
N GLY A 61 -11.45 -2.52 8.52
CA GLY A 61 -12.67 -2.05 7.86
C GLY A 61 -13.55 -3.13 7.21
N ARG A 62 -13.24 -4.42 7.42
CA ARG A 62 -14.03 -5.61 7.01
C ARG A 62 -13.84 -6.08 5.56
N LEU A 63 -12.67 -5.82 4.96
CA LEU A 63 -12.30 -6.39 3.67
C LEU A 63 -11.28 -7.53 3.86
N SER A 64 -11.39 -8.60 3.06
CA SER A 64 -10.40 -9.68 3.02
C SER A 64 -9.94 -9.92 1.59
N ILE A 65 -8.62 -10.00 1.39
CA ILE A 65 -7.97 -10.28 0.11
C ILE A 65 -7.32 -11.66 0.19
N ARG A 66 -7.64 -12.53 -0.77
CA ARG A 66 -7.09 -13.88 -0.83
C ARG A 66 -5.70 -13.90 -1.47
N ASN A 67 -4.96 -14.98 -1.21
CA ASN A 67 -3.69 -15.31 -1.88
C ASN A 67 -2.62 -14.21 -1.75
N VAL A 68 -2.52 -13.57 -0.60
CA VAL A 68 -1.48 -12.57 -0.33
C VAL A 68 -0.26 -13.25 0.28
N PRO A 69 0.97 -12.99 -0.20
CA PRO A 69 2.21 -13.46 0.41
C PRO A 69 2.26 -13.22 1.93
N LYS A 70 2.68 -14.22 2.71
CA LYS A 70 2.73 -14.12 4.19
C LYS A 70 3.65 -13.00 4.69
N SER A 71 4.66 -12.64 3.91
CA SER A 71 5.59 -11.53 4.20
C SER A 71 4.90 -10.16 4.17
N ILE A 72 3.80 -10.00 3.43
CA ILE A 72 3.05 -8.75 3.34
C ILE A 72 2.07 -8.66 4.52
N LYS A 73 2.28 -7.69 5.40
CA LYS A 73 1.42 -7.42 6.55
C LYS A 73 0.56 -6.18 6.30
N CYS A 74 -0.64 -6.18 6.85
CA CYS A 74 -1.52 -5.01 6.87
C CYS A 74 -1.90 -4.72 8.31
N ASP A 75 -1.67 -3.48 8.73
CA ASP A 75 -2.01 -2.98 10.05
C ASP A 75 -2.92 -1.74 9.89
N LYS A 76 -3.55 -1.30 10.97
CA LYS A 76 -4.34 -0.05 11.01
C LYS A 76 -3.47 1.19 10.76
N GLY A 77 -2.15 1.04 10.92
CA GLY A 77 -1.21 2.14 10.87
C GLY A 77 -1.31 3.01 12.12
N GLU A 78 -0.21 3.68 12.46
CA GLU A 78 -0.21 4.68 13.52
C GLU A 78 -0.37 6.07 12.90
N ARG A 79 -1.23 6.90 13.48
CA ARG A 79 -1.33 8.31 13.07
C ARG A 79 -0.22 9.09 13.76
N LEU A 80 1.01 8.94 13.28
CA LEU A 80 2.15 9.72 13.74
C LEU A 80 2.23 11.03 12.95
N ARG A 81 1.98 12.15 13.63
CA ARG A 81 2.27 13.49 13.11
C ARG A 81 3.58 13.95 13.77
N PHE A 82 4.67 13.87 13.03
CA PHE A 82 5.90 14.56 13.41
C PHE A 82 5.70 16.04 13.09
N ALA A 83 5.54 16.87 14.11
CA ALA A 83 5.77 18.31 13.97
C ALA A 83 7.25 18.54 14.26
N SER A 84 8.03 18.89 13.23
CA SER A 84 9.34 19.47 13.45
C SER A 84 9.15 20.93 13.84
N ASP A 85 9.82 21.40 14.89
CA ASP A 85 9.89 22.83 15.16
C ASP A 85 10.47 23.55 13.93
N VAL A 86 9.84 24.65 13.53
CA VAL A 86 10.38 25.53 12.50
C VAL A 86 11.50 26.33 13.17
N LEU A 87 12.75 26.09 12.76
CA LEU A 87 13.86 26.93 13.19
C LEU A 87 13.58 28.38 12.76
N SER A 88 13.55 29.30 13.72
CA SER A 88 13.47 30.72 13.40
C SER A 88 14.77 31.14 12.71
N PHE A 89 14.66 31.72 11.52
CA PHE A 89 15.76 32.45 10.88
C PHE A 89 15.99 33.76 11.64
N GLN A 90 16.53 33.70 12.86
CA GLN A 90 17.12 34.89 13.46
C GLN A 90 18.53 35.05 12.90
N GLN A 91 18.64 35.93 11.90
CA GLN A 91 19.89 36.47 11.42
C GLN A 91 20.33 37.55 12.40
N ASN A 92 21.38 37.27 13.17
CA ASN A 92 22.15 38.30 13.86
C ASN A 92 23.26 38.80 12.94
#